data_AF-A0A147BA36-F1
#
_entry.id   AF-A0A147BA36-F1
#
_cell.length_a   1.000
_cell.length_b   1.000
_cell.length_c   1.000
_cell.angle_alpha   90.00
_cell.angle_beta   90.00
_cell.angle_gamma   90.00
#
_symmetry.space_group_name_H-M   'P 1'
#
loop_
_entity.id
_entity.type
_entity.pdbx_description
1 polymer ?
#
loop_
_entity_poly.entity_id
_entity_poly.type
_entity_poly.pdbx_seq_one_letter_code
_entity_poly.pdbx_strand_id
1 'polypeptide(L)'
;VTAEHAAGLLEQRFSRKGPKREPVVLLVDELDLLWTRKQQVMYNLFDWPSHPGAKLIVLAVANTMDLPERVMMHKVSSRLGLTRKTFQPYDYKQLQEIIMSRMRGLDAFDPDAIQLVARKVAAVSGDARRALDVCRRAAELAETLVDTSPSKKSRRHFVTMMHIDHAVQEMFASPKILAMRCLSLHEQLFLRAIAAEFQRTGVEEAVFSRVFQQHVSLCRLEGVRPPTASEASAVCSRLGSCRLLIVEDGRKDILSKIHLNVSVDDVNFALRDK
;
A
#
# COMPACT_ATOMS: atom_id res chain seq x y z
N VAL A 1 -36.72 4.88 -9.94
CA VAL A 1 -36.35 3.60 -10.60
C VAL A 1 -35.53 2.79 -9.61
N THR A 2 -35.97 1.60 -9.22
CA THR A 2 -35.18 0.70 -8.37
C THR A 2 -34.05 0.06 -9.18
N ALA A 3 -32.96 -0.38 -8.53
CA ALA A 3 -31.83 -1.02 -9.21
C ALA A 3 -32.26 -2.26 -10.00
N GLU A 4 -33.18 -3.05 -9.45
CA GLU A 4 -33.76 -4.22 -10.12
C GLU A 4 -34.57 -3.84 -11.36
N HIS A 5 -35.35 -2.76 -11.28
CA HIS A 5 -36.10 -2.28 -12.44
C HIS A 5 -35.17 -1.78 -13.55
N ALA A 6 -34.09 -1.06 -13.21
CA ALA A 6 -33.08 -0.64 -14.18
C ALA A 6 -32.39 -1.83 -14.85
N ALA A 7 -32.01 -2.85 -14.08
CA ALA A 7 -31.43 -4.09 -14.61
C ALA A 7 -32.39 -4.79 -15.59
N GLY A 8 -33.69 -4.86 -15.27
CA GLY A 8 -34.70 -5.42 -16.16
C GLY A 8 -34.87 -4.64 -17.47
N LEU A 9 -34.77 -3.30 -17.43
CA LEU A 9 -34.79 -2.47 -18.64
C LEU A 9 -33.56 -2.68 -19.52
N LEU A 10 -32.37 -2.82 -18.91
CA LEU A 10 -31.13 -3.11 -19.62
C LEU A 10 -31.17 -4.51 -20.25
N GLU A 11 -31.69 -5.50 -19.53
CA GLU A 11 -31.91 -6.86 -20.04
C GLU A 11 -32.82 -6.84 -21.28
N GLN A 12 -33.97 -6.17 -21.21
CA GLN A 12 -34.85 -6.02 -22.38
C GLN A 12 -34.16 -5.28 -23.54
N ARG A 13 -33.34 -4.28 -23.21
CA ARG A 13 -32.57 -3.50 -24.18
C ARG A 13 -31.49 -4.33 -24.87
N PHE A 14 -30.85 -5.29 -24.23
CA PHE A 14 -29.78 -6.07 -24.87
C PHE A 14 -30.28 -7.41 -25.46
N SER A 15 -31.39 -7.95 -24.96
CA SER A 15 -31.89 -9.28 -25.38
C SER A 15 -32.90 -9.24 -26.54
N ARG A 16 -33.71 -8.18 -26.69
CA ARG A 16 -34.67 -8.06 -27.81
C ARG A 16 -33.98 -7.64 -29.10
N LYS A 17 -34.38 -8.14 -30.27
CA LYS A 17 -33.94 -7.59 -31.56
C LYS A 17 -34.77 -6.35 -31.89
N GLY A 18 -34.12 -5.20 -32.07
CA GLY A 18 -34.77 -3.94 -32.45
C GLY A 18 -34.15 -3.37 -33.72
N PRO A 19 -34.95 -2.91 -34.71
CA PRO A 19 -34.40 -2.22 -35.87
C PRO A 19 -33.74 -0.90 -35.44
N LYS A 20 -32.56 -0.60 -36.00
CA LYS A 20 -31.80 0.66 -35.79
C LYS A 20 -31.24 0.93 -34.38
N ARG A 21 -30.66 -0.06 -33.71
CA ARG A 21 -29.86 0.22 -32.50
C ARG A 21 -28.48 0.76 -32.84
N GLU A 22 -28.03 1.74 -32.06
CA GLU A 22 -26.66 2.23 -32.06
C GLU A 22 -25.77 1.27 -31.23
N PRO A 23 -24.51 1.06 -31.66
CA PRO A 23 -23.53 0.34 -30.85
C PRO A 23 -23.18 1.14 -29.60
N VAL A 24 -23.13 0.46 -28.46
CA VAL A 24 -22.76 1.04 -27.16
C VAL A 24 -21.41 0.47 -26.74
N VAL A 25 -20.47 1.33 -26.39
CA VAL A 25 -19.22 0.94 -25.73
C VAL A 25 -19.37 1.26 -24.24
N LEU A 26 -19.36 0.23 -23.41
CA LEU A 26 -19.44 0.33 -21.96
C LEU A 26 -18.04 0.10 -21.38
N LEU A 27 -17.45 1.17 -20.82
CA LEU A 27 -16.24 1.08 -20.01
C LEU A 27 -16.64 0.81 -18.56
N VAL A 28 -16.13 -0.28 -17.99
CA VAL A 28 -16.27 -0.63 -16.58
C VAL A 28 -14.88 -0.58 -15.97
N ASP A 29 -14.57 0.51 -15.29
CA ASP A 29 -13.35 0.64 -14.51
C ASP A 29 -13.52 0.01 -13.12
N GLU A 30 -12.43 -0.42 -12.51
CA GLU A 30 -12.42 -1.05 -11.18
C GLU A 30 -13.46 -2.18 -11.03
N LEU A 31 -13.51 -3.09 -12.02
CA LEU A 31 -14.48 -4.19 -12.04
C LEU A 31 -14.42 -5.08 -10.78
N ASP A 32 -13.25 -5.17 -10.15
CA ASP A 32 -13.03 -5.87 -8.88
C ASP A 32 -13.90 -5.36 -7.73
N LEU A 33 -14.32 -4.09 -7.75
CA LEU A 33 -15.27 -3.54 -6.78
C LEU A 33 -16.70 -4.08 -6.94
N LEU A 34 -17.06 -4.57 -8.13
CA LEU A 34 -18.37 -5.18 -8.40
C LEU A 34 -18.43 -6.65 -7.95
N TRP A 35 -17.36 -7.17 -7.33
CA TRP A 35 -17.32 -8.50 -6.76
C TRP A 35 -18.33 -8.66 -5.61
N THR A 36 -19.21 -9.65 -5.74
CA THR A 36 -20.14 -10.05 -4.68
C THR A 36 -20.21 -11.57 -4.62
N ARG A 37 -20.64 -12.15 -3.48
CA ARG A 37 -20.82 -13.61 -3.38
C ARG A 37 -21.80 -14.18 -4.40
N LYS A 38 -22.81 -13.41 -4.82
CA LYS A 38 -23.82 -13.82 -5.81
C LYS A 38 -23.37 -13.60 -7.26
N GLN A 39 -22.39 -12.72 -7.49
CA GLN A 39 -21.78 -12.44 -8.80
C GLN A 39 -22.73 -12.01 -9.94
N GLN A 40 -23.99 -11.69 -9.63
CA GLN A 40 -25.04 -11.45 -10.63
C GLN A 40 -24.74 -10.27 -11.57
N VAL A 41 -24.17 -9.19 -11.04
CA VAL A 41 -23.86 -7.98 -11.82
C VAL A 41 -22.81 -8.29 -12.88
N MET A 42 -21.71 -8.93 -12.48
CA MET A 42 -20.64 -9.32 -13.39
C MET A 42 -21.16 -10.31 -14.44
N TYR A 43 -21.98 -11.28 -14.03
CA TYR A 43 -22.60 -12.21 -14.98
C TYR A 43 -23.38 -11.46 -16.07
N ASN A 44 -24.31 -10.58 -15.69
CA ASN A 44 -25.14 -9.84 -16.64
C ASN A 44 -24.29 -8.98 -17.58
N LEU A 45 -23.29 -8.26 -17.05
CA LEU A 45 -22.40 -7.41 -17.85
C LEU A 45 -21.66 -8.18 -18.94
N PHE A 46 -21.25 -9.41 -18.66
CA PHE A 46 -20.54 -10.24 -19.62
C PHE A 46 -21.48 -11.10 -20.49
N ASP A 47 -22.69 -11.40 -20.03
CA ASP A 47 -23.68 -12.15 -20.82
C ASP A 47 -24.30 -11.27 -21.92
N TRP A 48 -24.60 -10.00 -21.64
CA TRP A 48 -25.28 -9.11 -22.59
C TRP A 48 -24.60 -8.97 -23.96
N PRO A 49 -23.27 -8.80 -24.09
CA PRO A 49 -22.58 -8.76 -25.38
C PRO A 49 -22.69 -10.04 -26.20
N SER A 50 -22.97 -11.19 -25.55
CA SER A 50 -23.07 -12.48 -26.23
C SER A 50 -24.40 -12.68 -26.98
N HIS A 51 -25.42 -11.85 -26.71
CA HIS A 51 -26.70 -11.96 -27.38
C HIS A 51 -26.61 -11.51 -28.85
N PRO A 52 -27.15 -12.29 -29.82
CA PRO A 52 -27.01 -11.99 -31.26
C PRO A 52 -27.59 -10.64 -31.74
N GLY A 53 -28.44 -9.99 -30.92
CA GLY A 53 -29.03 -8.68 -31.20
C GLY A 53 -28.45 -7.53 -30.37
N ALA A 54 -27.50 -7.82 -29.48
CA ALA A 54 -26.83 -6.82 -28.65
C ALA A 54 -25.72 -6.16 -29.45
N LYS A 55 -25.80 -4.84 -29.62
CA LYS A 55 -24.68 -4.04 -30.12
C LYS A 55 -23.96 -3.41 -28.92
N LEU A 56 -23.36 -4.26 -28.09
CA LEU A 56 -22.69 -3.86 -26.85
C LEU A 56 -21.25 -4.35 -26.88
N ILE A 57 -20.31 -3.43 -26.66
CA ILE A 57 -18.90 -3.72 -26.44
C ILE A 57 -18.59 -3.38 -24.99
N VAL A 58 -18.09 -4.34 -24.22
CA VAL A 58 -17.71 -4.11 -22.83
C VAL A 58 -16.18 -4.08 -22.74
N LEU A 59 -15.65 -2.95 -22.28
CA LEU A 59 -14.25 -2.79 -21.92
C LEU A 59 -14.18 -2.80 -20.40
N ALA A 60 -13.62 -3.86 -19.82
CA ALA A 60 -13.49 -3.98 -18.38
C ALA A 60 -12.03 -3.83 -17.96
N VAL A 61 -11.78 -2.98 -16.97
CA VAL A 61 -10.46 -2.75 -16.36
C VAL A 61 -10.52 -3.24 -14.92
N ALA A 62 -9.51 -4.02 -14.51
CA ALA A 62 -9.39 -4.56 -13.17
C ALA A 62 -7.92 -4.68 -12.79
N ASN A 63 -7.60 -4.58 -11.50
CA ASN A 63 -6.23 -4.71 -11.01
C ASN A 63 -5.77 -6.17 -11.00
N THR A 64 -6.69 -7.09 -10.70
CA THR A 64 -6.33 -8.50 -10.54
C THR A 64 -6.59 -9.29 -11.82
N MET A 65 -5.63 -10.14 -12.11
CA MET A 65 -5.61 -11.03 -13.26
C MET A 65 -6.68 -12.14 -13.19
N ASP A 66 -7.06 -12.57 -12.00
CA ASP A 66 -7.81 -13.82 -11.83
C ASP A 66 -9.32 -13.62 -11.75
N LEU A 67 -9.79 -12.39 -11.98
CA LEU A 67 -11.20 -12.06 -11.83
C LEU A 67 -12.08 -13.03 -12.67
N PRO A 68 -11.88 -13.19 -13.99
CA PRO A 68 -12.77 -14.06 -14.77
C PRO A 68 -12.75 -15.52 -14.31
N GLU A 69 -11.60 -16.06 -13.87
CA GLU A 69 -11.46 -17.46 -13.46
C GLU A 69 -11.99 -17.74 -12.06
N ARG A 70 -11.87 -16.77 -11.13
CA ARG A 70 -12.43 -16.86 -9.77
C ARG A 70 -13.93 -16.50 -9.75
N VAL A 71 -14.37 -15.64 -10.66
CA VAL A 71 -15.75 -15.13 -10.76
C VAL A 71 -16.65 -16.02 -11.58
N MET A 72 -16.21 -16.45 -12.74
CA MET A 72 -17.14 -17.02 -13.69
C MET A 72 -17.33 -18.49 -13.35
N MET A 73 -18.58 -18.89 -13.11
CA MET A 73 -18.96 -20.29 -13.28
C MET A 73 -18.38 -20.78 -14.61
N HIS A 74 -17.77 -21.97 -14.64
CA HIS A 74 -17.18 -22.60 -15.84
C HIS A 74 -18.08 -22.51 -17.12
N LYS A 75 -19.38 -22.28 -16.96
CA LYS A 75 -20.40 -22.03 -18.00
C LYS A 75 -20.24 -20.73 -18.80
N VAL A 76 -19.57 -19.70 -18.30
CA VAL A 76 -19.45 -18.38 -18.97
C VAL A 76 -18.04 -18.15 -19.54
N SER A 77 -17.00 -18.63 -18.86
CA SER A 77 -15.61 -18.57 -19.33
C SER A 77 -15.41 -19.20 -20.72
N SER A 78 -16.12 -20.28 -21.03
CA SER A 78 -16.05 -20.93 -22.36
C SER A 78 -16.76 -20.16 -23.49
N ARG A 79 -17.74 -19.30 -23.18
CA ARG A 79 -18.51 -18.52 -24.18
C ARG A 79 -17.96 -17.12 -24.36
N LEU A 80 -17.32 -16.61 -23.33
CA LEU A 80 -16.60 -15.36 -23.34
C LEU A 80 -15.23 -15.56 -23.97
N GLY A 81 -15.16 -15.36 -25.28
CA GLY A 81 -13.91 -15.02 -25.96
C GLY A 81 -13.41 -13.64 -25.53
N LEU A 82 -13.30 -13.39 -24.22
CA LEU A 82 -12.78 -12.16 -23.64
C LEU A 82 -11.33 -12.03 -24.08
N THR A 83 -11.10 -11.21 -25.11
CA THR A 83 -9.76 -10.83 -25.51
C THR A 83 -9.13 -10.09 -24.35
N ARG A 84 -8.20 -10.77 -23.68
CA ARG A 84 -7.54 -10.24 -22.50
C ARG A 84 -6.26 -9.53 -22.89
N LYS A 85 -6.10 -8.30 -22.42
CA LYS A 85 -4.86 -7.55 -22.53
C LYS A 85 -4.37 -7.20 -21.14
N THR A 86 -3.19 -7.72 -20.80
CA THR A 86 -2.54 -7.44 -19.53
C THR A 86 -1.53 -6.33 -19.75
N PHE A 87 -1.69 -5.25 -18.98
CA PHE A 87 -0.71 -4.18 -18.88
C PHE A 87 0.28 -4.57 -17.81
N GLN A 88 1.52 -4.86 -18.22
CA GLN A 88 2.60 -5.13 -17.28
C GLN A 88 3.02 -3.84 -16.57
N PRO A 89 3.56 -3.93 -15.34
CA PRO A 89 4.19 -2.79 -14.70
C PRO A 89 5.25 -2.16 -15.61
N TYR A 90 5.42 -0.84 -15.49
CA TYR A 90 6.38 -0.14 -16.34
C TYR A 90 7.82 -0.53 -15.99
N ASP A 91 8.63 -0.76 -17.03
CA ASP A 91 10.09 -0.86 -16.87
C ASP A 91 10.71 0.50 -16.55
N TYR A 92 11.93 0.51 -16.02
CA TYR A 92 12.63 1.76 -15.68
C TYR A 92 12.79 2.67 -16.92
N LYS A 93 13.00 2.12 -18.12
CA LYS A 93 13.09 2.92 -19.35
C LYS A 93 11.78 3.62 -19.67
N GLN A 94 10.66 2.89 -19.53
CA GLN A 94 9.33 3.44 -19.77
C GLN A 94 8.98 4.51 -18.73
N LEU A 95 9.29 4.28 -17.46
CA LEU A 95 9.11 5.28 -16.41
C LEU A 95 9.95 6.53 -16.66
N GLN A 96 11.22 6.36 -17.06
CA GLN A 96 12.09 7.48 -17.42
C GLN A 96 11.48 8.29 -18.57
N GLU A 97 11.01 7.63 -19.62
CA GLU A 97 10.36 8.28 -20.76
C GLU A 97 9.08 9.03 -20.36
N ILE A 98 8.25 8.44 -19.49
CA ILE A 98 7.04 9.08 -18.96
C ILE A 98 7.40 10.34 -18.18
N ILE A 99 8.40 10.29 -17.29
CA ILE A 99 8.83 11.45 -16.51
C ILE A 99 9.39 12.53 -17.43
N MET A 100 10.29 12.18 -18.35
CA MET A 100 10.88 13.14 -19.31
C MET A 100 9.82 13.77 -20.21
N SER A 101 8.82 13.00 -20.64
CA SER A 101 7.68 13.49 -21.41
C SER A 101 6.87 14.54 -20.64
N ARG A 102 6.66 14.34 -19.34
CA ARG A 102 5.99 15.32 -18.45
C ARG A 102 6.83 16.56 -18.18
N MET A 103 8.16 16.43 -18.15
CA MET A 103 9.10 17.54 -17.92
C MET A 103 9.55 18.24 -19.22
N ARG A 104 8.90 17.95 -20.35
CA ARG A 104 9.30 18.51 -21.64
C ARG A 104 9.20 20.04 -21.61
N GLY A 105 10.33 20.70 -21.86
CA GLY A 105 10.43 22.17 -21.83
C GLY A 105 10.79 22.76 -20.47
N LEU A 106 11.01 21.92 -19.44
CA LEU A 106 11.46 22.32 -18.11
C LEU A 106 12.85 21.73 -17.85
N ASP A 107 13.88 22.56 -17.82
CA ASP A 107 15.23 22.14 -17.41
C ASP A 107 15.37 22.28 -15.89
N ALA A 108 14.61 21.48 -15.14
CA ALA A 108 14.52 21.58 -13.68
C ALA A 108 15.15 20.39 -12.94
N PHE A 109 15.27 19.24 -13.60
CA PHE A 109 15.75 17.99 -13.01
C PHE A 109 17.04 17.55 -13.69
N ASP A 110 18.01 17.12 -12.88
CA ASP A 110 19.18 16.41 -13.40
C ASP A 110 18.74 15.10 -14.08
N PRO A 111 19.17 14.82 -15.33
CA PRO A 111 18.88 13.56 -16.01
C PRO A 111 19.26 12.31 -15.21
N ASP A 112 20.36 12.35 -14.45
CA ASP A 112 20.80 11.24 -13.61
C ASP A 112 19.86 11.04 -12.41
N ALA A 113 19.26 12.13 -11.92
CA ALA A 113 18.25 12.08 -10.87
C ALA A 113 16.94 11.44 -11.36
N ILE A 114 16.52 11.74 -12.61
CA ILE A 114 15.35 11.07 -13.23
C ILE A 114 15.61 9.57 -13.38
N GLN A 115 16.81 9.20 -13.83
CA GLN A 115 17.17 7.79 -13.97
C GLN A 115 17.14 7.05 -12.62
N LEU A 116 17.60 7.69 -11.55
CA LEU A 116 17.55 7.14 -10.20
C LEU A 116 16.11 6.86 -9.76
N VAL A 117 15.19 7.82 -9.93
CA VAL A 117 13.76 7.64 -9.61
C VAL A 117 13.19 6.47 -10.39
N ALA A 118 13.39 6.46 -11.71
CA ALA A 118 12.82 5.45 -12.59
C ALA A 118 13.28 4.03 -12.22
N ARG A 119 14.58 3.85 -11.94
CA ARG A 119 15.13 2.55 -11.50
C ARG A 119 14.59 2.12 -10.14
N LYS A 120 14.53 3.04 -9.17
CA LYS A 120 14.06 2.71 -7.82
C LYS A 120 12.59 2.31 -7.80
N VAL A 121 11.74 3.03 -8.53
CA VAL A 121 10.29 2.76 -8.59
C VAL A 121 9.99 1.50 -9.41
N ALA A 122 10.69 1.27 -10.53
CA ALA A 122 10.55 0.05 -11.30
C ALA A 122 10.92 -1.21 -10.48
N ALA A 123 11.95 -1.13 -9.63
CA ALA A 123 12.36 -2.23 -8.78
C ALA A 123 11.35 -2.58 -7.67
N VAL A 124 10.49 -1.64 -7.27
CA VAL A 124 9.52 -1.83 -6.18
C VAL A 124 8.12 -2.13 -6.70
N SER A 125 7.60 -1.36 -7.65
CA SER A 125 6.22 -1.50 -8.12
C SER A 125 6.00 -1.28 -9.61
N GLY A 126 6.82 -0.48 -10.30
CA GLY A 126 6.58 -0.11 -11.70
C GLY A 126 5.36 0.79 -11.90
N ASP A 127 4.97 1.56 -10.87
CA ASP A 127 3.81 2.47 -10.89
C ASP A 127 4.24 3.90 -11.29
N ALA A 128 3.66 4.41 -12.37
CA ALA A 128 3.93 5.75 -12.86
C ALA A 128 3.46 6.86 -11.90
N ARG A 129 2.38 6.63 -11.14
CA ARG A 129 1.89 7.61 -10.14
C ARG A 129 2.94 7.82 -9.07
N ARG A 130 3.45 6.73 -8.50
CA ARG A 130 4.53 6.76 -7.50
C ARG A 130 5.79 7.46 -8.03
N ALA A 131 6.17 7.19 -9.28
CA ALA A 131 7.34 7.84 -9.87
C ALA A 131 7.18 9.38 -9.95
N LEU A 132 6.01 9.85 -10.38
CA LEU A 132 5.72 11.29 -10.44
C LEU A 132 5.60 11.92 -9.06
N ASP A 133 5.04 11.21 -8.06
CA ASP A 133 4.97 11.69 -6.68
C ASP A 133 6.36 11.84 -6.04
N VAL A 134 7.29 10.94 -6.32
CA VAL A 134 8.69 11.08 -5.89
C VAL A 134 9.34 12.32 -6.51
N CYS A 135 9.14 12.54 -7.81
CA CYS A 135 9.63 13.75 -8.47
C CYS A 135 9.03 15.03 -7.87
N ARG A 136 7.72 15.04 -7.59
CA ARG A 136 7.04 16.15 -6.93
C ARG A 136 7.64 16.41 -5.54
N ARG A 137 7.79 15.37 -4.72
CA ARG A 137 8.36 15.51 -3.38
C ARG A 137 9.81 16.02 -3.41
N ALA A 138 10.61 15.54 -4.35
CA ALA A 138 11.98 16.01 -4.49
C ALA A 138 12.07 17.48 -4.94
N ALA A 139 11.10 17.97 -5.74
CA ALA A 139 10.99 19.39 -6.08
C ALA A 139 10.64 20.26 -4.86
N GLU A 140 9.71 19.83 -4.02
CA GLU A 140 9.37 20.52 -2.76
C GLU A 140 10.58 20.61 -1.80
N LEU A 141 11.36 19.53 -1.70
CA LEU A 141 12.59 19.51 -0.89
C LEU A 141 13.65 20.46 -1.44
N ALA A 142 13.79 20.52 -2.78
CA ALA A 142 14.70 21.44 -3.43
C ALA A 142 14.32 22.91 -3.17
N GLU A 143 13.01 23.23 -3.17
CA GLU A 143 12.50 24.57 -2.89
C GLU A 143 12.80 25.00 -1.46
N THR A 144 12.54 24.13 -0.48
CA THR A 144 12.77 24.42 0.94
C THR A 144 14.26 24.70 1.26
N LEU A 145 15.18 24.02 0.57
CA LEU A 145 16.62 24.21 0.75
C LEU A 145 17.16 25.50 0.10
N VAL A 146 16.46 26.06 -0.88
CA VAL A 146 16.83 27.32 -1.52
C VAL A 146 16.48 28.52 -0.63
N ASP A 147 15.35 28.48 0.08
CA ASP A 147 14.91 29.57 0.97
C ASP A 147 15.83 29.78 2.20
N THR A 148 16.57 28.75 2.61
CA THR A 148 17.50 28.82 3.74
C THR A 148 18.88 29.36 3.37
N SER A 149 19.19 29.49 2.07
CA SER A 149 20.52 29.88 1.58
C SER A 149 20.44 31.16 0.73
N PRO A 150 20.82 32.34 1.27
CA PRO A 150 20.67 33.63 0.55
C PRO A 150 21.70 33.85 -0.58
N SER A 151 22.40 32.81 -1.03
CA SER A 151 23.46 32.90 -2.05
C SER A 151 23.00 32.42 -3.44
N LYS A 152 22.48 33.39 -4.19
CA LYS A 152 22.63 33.61 -5.64
C LYS A 152 22.71 32.39 -6.59
N LYS A 153 21.72 32.38 -7.50
CA LYS A 153 21.85 32.39 -8.98
C LYS A 153 22.74 31.30 -9.61
N SER A 154 22.08 30.46 -10.41
CA SER A 154 22.65 29.55 -11.42
C SER A 154 23.03 28.14 -10.94
N ARG A 155 22.03 27.36 -10.49
CA ARG A 155 22.05 25.91 -10.77
C ARG A 155 21.06 25.64 -11.89
N ARG A 156 21.55 25.16 -13.03
CA ARG A 156 20.74 24.79 -14.20
C ARG A 156 19.76 23.66 -13.89
N HIS A 157 19.98 22.89 -12.82
CA HIS A 157 19.03 21.90 -12.34
C HIS A 157 18.68 22.21 -10.88
N PHE A 158 17.40 22.38 -10.62
CA PHE A 158 16.85 22.67 -9.30
C PHE A 158 16.82 21.41 -8.43
N VAL A 159 16.53 20.26 -9.05
CA VAL A 159 16.43 18.96 -8.37
C VAL A 159 17.65 18.10 -8.67
N THR A 160 18.41 17.79 -7.61
CA THR A 160 19.62 16.95 -7.66
C THR A 160 19.33 15.53 -7.18
N MET A 161 20.27 14.60 -7.39
CA MET A 161 20.18 13.23 -6.86
C MET A 161 19.98 13.18 -5.35
N MET A 162 20.55 14.13 -4.60
CA MET A 162 20.40 14.20 -3.13
C MET A 162 18.93 14.43 -2.72
N HIS A 163 18.21 15.30 -3.45
CA HIS A 163 16.80 15.56 -3.18
C HIS A 163 15.93 14.33 -3.49
N ILE A 164 16.26 13.61 -4.57
CA ILE A 164 15.60 12.34 -4.91
C ILE A 164 15.86 11.29 -3.85
N ASP A 165 17.10 11.10 -3.40
CA ASP A 165 17.43 10.09 -2.39
C ASP A 165 16.68 10.37 -1.08
N HIS A 166 16.61 11.63 -0.65
CA HIS A 166 15.81 12.02 0.51
C HIS A 166 14.31 11.77 0.29
N ALA A 167 13.76 12.15 -0.86
CA ALA A 167 12.34 11.90 -1.18
C ALA A 167 12.00 10.41 -1.22
N VAL A 168 12.89 9.59 -1.79
CA VAL A 168 12.75 8.13 -1.83
C VAL A 168 12.80 7.56 -0.41
N GLN A 169 13.77 7.98 0.40
CA GLN A 169 13.86 7.51 1.79
C GLN A 169 12.62 7.90 2.60
N GLU A 170 12.09 9.11 2.43
CA GLU A 170 10.87 9.56 3.11
C GLU A 170 9.63 8.77 2.65
N MET A 171 9.45 8.59 1.34
CA MET A 171 8.25 7.97 0.78
C MET A 171 8.24 6.44 0.88
N PHE A 172 9.41 5.80 0.85
CA PHE A 172 9.55 4.35 0.95
C PHE A 172 9.98 3.88 2.34
N ALA A 173 10.20 4.79 3.31
CA ALA A 173 10.42 4.39 4.69
C ALA A 173 9.20 3.66 5.24
N SER A 174 9.44 2.53 5.90
CA SER A 174 8.38 1.83 6.63
C SER A 174 7.87 2.75 7.76
N PRO A 175 6.59 3.15 7.76
CA PRO A 175 6.04 4.00 8.81
C PRO A 175 6.17 3.38 10.20
N LYS A 176 6.17 2.04 10.28
CA LYS A 176 6.36 1.30 11.53
C LYS A 176 7.78 1.46 12.07
N ILE A 177 8.81 1.45 11.21
CA ILE A 177 10.21 1.67 11.63
C ILE A 177 10.39 3.11 12.12
N LEU A 178 9.81 4.10 11.42
CA LEU A 178 9.85 5.50 11.86
C LEU A 178 9.13 5.69 13.19
N ALA A 179 7.94 5.09 13.36
CA ALA A 179 7.21 5.12 14.62
C ALA A 179 8.04 4.53 15.77
N MET A 180 8.70 3.39 15.55
CA MET A 180 9.56 2.75 16.55
C MET A 180 10.73 3.64 16.99
N ARG A 181 11.32 4.42 16.08
CA ARG A 181 12.40 5.38 16.40
C ARG A 181 11.93 6.57 17.24
N CYS A 182 10.65 6.91 17.18
CA CYS A 182 10.06 8.03 17.93
C CYS A 182 9.43 7.61 19.28
N LEU A 183 9.50 6.33 19.64
CA LEU A 183 8.94 5.82 20.90
C LEU A 183 9.72 6.34 22.11
N SER A 184 9.05 6.44 23.26
CA SER A 184 9.71 6.70 24.54
C SER A 184 10.65 5.55 24.93
N LEU A 185 11.62 5.84 25.80
CA LEU A 185 12.58 4.84 26.26
C LEU A 185 11.89 3.58 26.83
N HIS A 186 10.85 3.75 27.65
CA HIS A 186 10.09 2.61 28.18
C HIS A 186 9.37 1.80 27.10
N GLU A 187 8.85 2.44 26.06
CA GLU A 187 8.22 1.75 24.93
C GLU A 187 9.24 0.97 24.10
N GLN A 188 10.43 1.54 23.88
CA GLN A 188 11.52 0.86 23.19
C GLN A 188 12.02 -0.35 23.99
N LEU A 189 12.23 -0.19 25.30
CA LEU A 189 12.63 -1.29 26.18
C LEU A 189 11.56 -2.37 26.29
N PHE A 190 10.27 -2.01 26.24
CA PHE A 190 9.17 -2.97 26.20
C PHE A 190 9.18 -3.79 24.90
N LEU A 191 9.42 -3.16 23.75
CA LEU A 191 9.56 -3.89 22.47
C LEU A 191 10.78 -4.82 22.47
N ARG A 192 11.93 -4.36 23.00
CA ARG A 192 13.12 -5.21 23.20
C ARG A 192 12.82 -6.39 24.12
N ALA A 193 12.02 -6.19 25.17
CA ALA A 193 11.59 -7.25 26.08
C ALA A 193 10.73 -8.32 25.40
N ILE A 194 9.81 -7.92 24.52
CA ILE A 194 9.01 -8.85 23.72
C ILE A 194 9.91 -9.64 22.76
N ALA A 195 10.81 -8.97 22.04
CA ALA A 195 11.74 -9.62 21.13
C ALA A 195 12.64 -10.65 21.85
N ALA A 196 13.18 -10.29 23.02
CA ALA A 196 13.98 -11.18 23.84
C ALA A 196 13.16 -12.39 24.33
N GLU A 197 11.90 -12.18 24.72
CA GLU A 197 11.02 -13.26 25.16
C GLU A 197 10.69 -14.22 24.00
N PHE A 198 10.45 -13.72 22.79
CA PHE A 198 10.22 -14.54 21.59
C PHE A 198 11.45 -15.37 21.24
N GLN A 199 12.65 -14.78 21.31
CA GLN A 199 13.90 -15.51 21.09
C GLN A 199 14.11 -16.60 22.14
N ARG A 200 13.74 -16.33 23.40
CA ARG A 200 13.88 -17.28 24.51
C ARG A 200 12.92 -18.47 24.40
N THR A 201 11.68 -18.24 23.98
CA THR A 201 10.64 -19.28 23.89
C THR A 201 10.59 -19.97 22.53
N GLY A 202 11.10 -19.34 21.49
CA GLY A 202 11.00 -19.80 20.10
C GLY A 202 9.59 -19.67 19.51
N VAL A 203 8.68 -18.96 20.19
CA VAL A 203 7.31 -18.72 19.71
C VAL A 203 7.04 -17.23 19.60
N GLU A 204 6.34 -16.82 18.55
CA GLU A 204 5.98 -15.41 18.28
C GLU A 204 4.74 -14.97 19.08
N GLU A 205 4.49 -15.56 20.25
CA GLU A 205 3.40 -15.18 21.14
C GLU A 205 3.92 -15.19 22.58
N ALA A 206 3.68 -14.10 23.32
CA ALA A 206 4.09 -14.00 24.71
C ALA A 206 2.96 -13.48 25.59
N VAL A 207 2.98 -13.90 26.85
CA VAL A 207 2.04 -13.45 27.87
C VAL A 207 2.57 -12.17 28.51
N PHE A 208 1.71 -11.18 28.76
CA PHE A 208 2.08 -9.89 29.35
C PHE A 208 2.94 -10.05 30.61
N SER A 209 2.60 -10.96 31.53
CA SER A 209 3.40 -11.22 32.74
C SER A 209 4.86 -11.56 32.47
N ARG A 210 5.15 -12.34 31.43
CA ARG A 210 6.51 -12.74 31.05
C ARG A 210 7.26 -11.58 30.42
N VAL A 211 6.60 -10.88 29.50
CA VAL A 211 7.15 -9.66 28.89
C VAL A 211 7.46 -8.60 29.96
N PHE A 212 6.58 -8.43 30.94
CA PHE A 212 6.79 -7.50 32.05
C PHE A 212 8.04 -7.86 32.88
N GLN A 213 8.25 -9.14 33.18
CA GLN A 213 9.47 -9.60 33.87
C GLN A 213 10.74 -9.29 33.07
N GLN A 214 10.71 -9.49 31.75
CA GLN A 214 11.83 -9.14 30.87
C GLN A 214 12.04 -7.62 30.80
N HIS A 215 10.96 -6.84 30.70
CA HIS A 215 11.03 -5.38 30.66
C HIS A 215 11.64 -4.81 31.94
N VAL A 216 11.25 -5.33 33.12
CA VAL A 216 11.86 -4.93 34.40
C VAL A 216 13.34 -5.29 34.45
N SER A 217 13.73 -6.46 33.93
CA SER A 217 15.13 -6.89 33.86
C SER A 217 15.96 -5.98 32.95
N LEU A 218 15.44 -5.62 31.79
CA LEU A 218 16.07 -4.69 30.85
C LEU A 218 16.16 -3.27 31.41
N CYS A 219 15.12 -2.76 32.07
CA CYS A 219 15.17 -1.46 32.74
C CYS A 219 16.31 -1.40 33.77
N ARG A 220 16.49 -2.47 34.56
CA ARG A 220 17.58 -2.55 35.54
C ARG A 220 18.96 -2.57 34.87
N LEU A 221 19.10 -3.25 33.74
CA LEU A 221 20.35 -3.31 32.98
C LEU A 221 20.74 -1.93 32.42
N GLU A 222 19.75 -1.18 31.93
CA GLU A 222 19.91 0.16 31.33
C GLU A 222 19.94 1.29 32.38
N GLY A 223 19.89 0.97 33.67
CA GLY A 223 19.88 1.97 34.76
C GLY A 223 18.59 2.79 34.86
N VAL A 224 17.50 2.34 34.22
CA VAL A 224 16.19 2.99 34.23
C VAL A 224 15.33 2.45 35.38
N ARG A 225 14.54 3.30 36.03
CA ARG A 225 13.60 2.89 37.08
C ARG A 225 12.61 1.85 36.51
N PRO A 226 12.46 0.67 37.13
CA PRO A 226 11.50 -0.32 36.65
C PRO A 226 10.06 0.20 36.82
N PRO A 227 9.22 0.12 35.78
CA PRO A 227 7.84 0.58 35.85
C PRO A 227 6.97 -0.38 36.67
N THR A 228 5.87 0.16 37.18
CA THR A 228 4.79 -0.63 37.78
C THR A 228 4.03 -1.44 36.71
N ALA A 229 3.30 -2.47 37.13
CA ALA A 229 2.49 -3.28 36.21
C ALA A 229 1.44 -2.42 35.46
N SER A 230 0.86 -1.42 36.12
CA SER A 230 -0.09 -0.48 35.52
C SER A 230 0.57 0.41 34.47
N GLU A 231 1.77 0.92 34.73
CA GLU A 231 2.54 1.71 33.75
C GLU A 231 2.96 0.88 32.55
N ALA A 232 3.43 -0.36 32.77
CA ALA A 232 3.77 -1.28 31.70
C ALA A 232 2.53 -1.71 30.88
N SER A 233 1.37 -1.86 31.52
CA SER A 233 0.11 -2.11 30.83
C SER A 233 -0.31 -0.91 29.97
N ALA A 234 -0.13 0.32 30.48
CA ALA A 234 -0.35 1.53 29.70
C ALA A 234 0.60 1.63 28.50
N VAL A 235 1.88 1.26 28.65
CA VAL A 235 2.85 1.14 27.53
C VAL A 235 2.35 0.14 26.49
N CYS A 236 1.95 -1.05 26.92
CA CYS A 236 1.41 -2.10 26.05
C CYS A 236 0.18 -1.62 25.27
N SER A 237 -0.75 -0.94 25.94
CA SER A 237 -1.95 -0.37 25.34
C SER A 237 -1.65 0.72 24.31
N ARG A 238 -0.67 1.60 24.56
CA ARG A 238 -0.23 2.61 23.58
C ARG A 238 0.40 1.98 22.35
N LEU A 239 1.29 1.01 22.54
CA LEU A 239 1.91 0.28 21.43
C LEU A 239 0.89 -0.55 20.61
N GLY A 240 -0.13 -1.10 21.27
CA GLY A 240 -1.29 -1.73 20.61
C GLY A 240 -2.12 -0.73 19.81
N SER A 241 -2.35 0.46 20.37
CA SER A 241 -3.07 1.55 19.69
C SER A 241 -2.33 2.05 18.44
N CYS A 242 -1.00 2.09 18.48
CA CYS A 242 -0.15 2.37 17.31
C CYS A 242 -0.03 1.21 16.31
N ARG A 243 -0.73 0.09 16.55
CA ARG A 243 -0.66 -1.14 15.75
C ARG A 243 0.77 -1.68 15.59
N LEU A 244 1.65 -1.42 16.55
CA LEU A 244 2.96 -2.09 16.67
C LEU A 244 2.79 -3.44 17.36
N LEU A 245 1.80 -3.55 18.24
CA LEU A 245 1.39 -4.78 18.90
C LEU A 245 -0.03 -5.17 18.50
N ILE A 246 -0.30 -6.46 18.54
CA ILE A 246 -1.64 -7.03 18.60
C ILE A 246 -1.78 -7.63 19.99
N VAL A 247 -2.72 -7.08 20.76
CA VAL A 247 -3.01 -7.52 22.13
C VAL A 247 -4.40 -8.12 22.13
N GLU A 248 -4.57 -9.26 22.79
CA GLU A 248 -5.88 -9.90 22.95
C GLU A 248 -6.82 -9.00 23.79
N ASP A 249 -8.01 -8.71 23.25
CA ASP A 249 -9.03 -7.91 23.94
C ASP A 249 -9.76 -8.75 25.01
N GLY A 250 -9.76 -8.31 26.27
CA GLY A 250 -10.54 -8.95 27.36
C GLY A 250 -10.01 -8.66 28.76
N ARG A 251 -10.78 -9.03 29.81
CA ARG A 251 -10.41 -8.91 31.24
C ARG A 251 -9.34 -9.92 31.68
N LYS A 252 -8.24 -10.02 30.93
CA LYS A 252 -7.13 -10.92 31.23
C LYS A 252 -5.81 -10.16 31.37
N ASP A 253 -5.80 -8.94 31.92
CA ASP A 253 -4.65 -8.01 32.03
C ASP A 253 -3.24 -8.64 32.11
N ILE A 254 -3.03 -9.59 33.03
CA ILE A 254 -1.72 -10.23 33.27
C ILE A 254 -1.46 -11.43 32.34
N LEU A 255 -2.54 -12.08 31.90
CA LEU A 255 -2.55 -13.27 31.05
C LEU A 255 -2.81 -12.94 29.57
N SER A 256 -2.97 -11.66 29.24
CA SER A 256 -3.19 -11.19 27.88
C SER A 256 -2.03 -11.61 26.99
N LYS A 257 -2.37 -12.22 25.87
CA LYS A 257 -1.43 -12.59 24.84
C LYS A 257 -1.06 -11.36 24.00
N ILE A 258 0.22 -11.26 23.70
CA ILE A 258 0.82 -10.17 22.94
C ILE A 258 1.54 -10.78 21.76
N HIS A 259 1.28 -10.21 20.59
CA HIS A 259 1.94 -10.52 19.34
C HIS A 259 2.52 -9.24 18.73
N LEU A 260 3.70 -9.33 18.10
CA LEU A 260 4.28 -8.21 17.37
C LEU A 260 3.59 -8.09 16.01
N ASN A 261 3.11 -6.91 15.64
CA ASN A 261 2.62 -6.64 14.28
C ASN A 261 3.74 -6.15 13.34
N VAL A 262 5.00 -6.37 13.74
CA VAL A 262 6.24 -6.00 13.06
C VAL A 262 7.20 -7.19 13.15
N SER A 263 8.12 -7.32 12.19
CA SER A 263 9.14 -8.36 12.29
C SER A 263 10.09 -8.06 13.46
N VAL A 264 10.60 -9.11 14.10
CA VAL A 264 11.63 -8.97 15.16
C VAL A 264 12.88 -8.29 14.60
N ASP A 265 13.21 -8.52 13.33
CA ASP A 265 14.33 -7.87 12.64
C ASP A 265 14.11 -6.37 12.48
N ASP A 266 12.89 -5.92 12.17
CA ASP A 266 12.56 -4.50 12.07
C ASP A 266 12.67 -3.82 13.44
N VAL A 267 12.26 -4.50 14.52
CA VAL A 267 12.42 -4.01 15.90
C VAL A 267 13.90 -3.85 16.22
N ASN A 268 14.70 -4.88 15.96
CA ASN A 268 16.14 -4.85 16.19
C ASN A 268 16.84 -3.80 15.32
N PHE A 269 16.41 -3.62 14.08
CA PHE A 269 16.96 -2.62 13.17
C PHE A 269 16.60 -1.20 13.61
N ALA A 270 15.34 -0.97 14.01
CA ALA A 270 14.87 0.34 14.44
C ALA A 270 15.46 0.77 15.79
N LEU A 271 15.66 -0.18 16.69
CA LEU A 271 16.11 0.04 18.07
C LEU A 271 17.58 -0.31 18.29
N ARG A 272 18.39 -0.55 17.25
CA ARG A 272 19.85 -0.67 17.40
C ARG A 272 20.39 0.68 17.87
N ASP A 273 21.16 0.66 18.96
CA ASP A 273 21.79 1.86 19.50
C ASP A 273 22.65 2.52 18.42
N LYS A 274 22.52 3.85 18.31
CA LYS A 274 23.53 4.68 17.65
C LYS A 274 24.72 4.84 18.59
#